data_AF-A0A936VP76-F1
#
_entry.id   AF-A0A936VP76-F1
#
_cell.length_a   1.000
_cell.length_b   1.000
_cell.length_c   1.000
_cell.angle_alpha   90.00
_cell.angle_beta   90.00
_cell.angle_gamma   90.00
#
_symmetry.space_group_name_H-M   'P 1'
#
loop_
_entity.id
_entity.type
_entity.pdbx_description
1 polymer ?
#
loop_
_entity_poly.entity_id
_entity_poly.type
_entity_poly.pdbx_seq_one_letter_code
_entity_poly.pdbx_strand_id
1 'polypeptide(L)'
;MTRRIMITLIVVLAALLAGAPAALAGGWVVVTLDQLPQGIRAEESIQIGFVIHQHGQTLVNNDWDGNPLEPTLTIKQAGDPNARQFTARQQGSTGHFVADVRFPRAGEWEWSIAVPPFMIASATGNRAALQLEPISVLPAVAAPLPVAPAPAPRALAWMGLLLVAALAVWFARQRRPGHATE
;
A
#
# COMPACT_ATOMS: atom_id res chain seq x y z
N MET A 1 7.84 -29.48 -59.30
CA MET A 1 8.26 -29.43 -57.87
C MET A 1 7.52 -28.34 -57.08
N THR A 2 7.38 -27.13 -57.62
CA THR A 2 6.73 -25.97 -56.97
C THR A 2 5.31 -26.20 -56.47
N ARG A 3 4.44 -26.87 -57.25
CA ARG A 3 3.05 -27.16 -56.84
C ARG A 3 2.94 -28.04 -55.59
N ARG A 4 3.85 -29.01 -55.43
CA ARG A 4 3.85 -29.91 -54.27
C ARG A 4 4.33 -29.17 -53.02
N ILE A 5 5.36 -28.34 -53.15
CA ILE A 5 5.87 -27.49 -52.05
C ILE A 5 4.81 -26.50 -51.57
N MET A 6 4.08 -25.88 -52.51
CA MET A 6 3.01 -24.93 -52.18
C MET A 6 1.85 -25.59 -51.43
N ILE A 7 1.46 -26.80 -51.83
CA ILE A 7 0.42 -27.57 -51.13
C ILE A 7 0.89 -27.93 -49.72
N THR A 8 2.12 -28.40 -49.55
CA THR A 8 2.68 -28.70 -48.23
C THR A 8 2.70 -27.47 -47.32
N LEU A 9 3.10 -26.31 -47.83
CA LEU A 9 3.10 -25.05 -47.07
C LEU A 9 1.69 -24.64 -46.63
N ILE A 10 0.70 -24.76 -47.50
CA ILE A 10 -0.70 -24.44 -47.17
C ILE A 10 -1.24 -25.38 -46.10
N VAL A 11 -0.93 -26.68 -46.18
CA VAL A 11 -1.37 -27.66 -45.18
C VAL A 11 -0.71 -27.42 -43.82
N VAL A 12 0.60 -27.12 -43.80
CA VAL A 12 1.32 -26.78 -42.56
C VAL A 12 0.78 -25.48 -41.95
N LEU A 13 0.54 -24.45 -42.77
CA LEU A 13 -0.04 -23.18 -42.31
C LEU A 13 -1.47 -23.38 -41.78
N ALA A 14 -2.30 -24.15 -42.48
CA ALA A 14 -3.65 -24.48 -42.02
C ALA A 14 -3.64 -25.27 -40.70
N ALA A 15 -2.71 -26.21 -40.52
CA ALA A 15 -2.54 -26.94 -39.27
C ALA A 15 -2.07 -26.02 -38.11
N LEU A 16 -1.17 -25.08 -38.38
CA LEU A 16 -0.72 -24.08 -37.42
C LEU A 16 -1.87 -23.14 -37.00
N LEU A 17 -2.65 -22.64 -37.96
CA LEU A 17 -3.83 -21.81 -37.65
C LEU A 17 -4.94 -22.58 -36.93
N ALA A 18 -5.11 -23.87 -37.24
CA ALA A 18 -6.11 -24.71 -36.58
C ALA A 18 -5.74 -25.05 -35.12
N GLY A 19 -4.46 -25.01 -34.75
CA GLY A 19 -3.99 -25.19 -33.37
C GLY A 19 -4.05 -23.94 -32.50
N ALA A 20 -4.14 -22.75 -33.09
CA ALA A 20 -4.21 -21.47 -32.37
C ALA A 20 -5.38 -21.32 -31.37
N PRO A 21 -6.59 -21.89 -31.59
CA PRO A 21 -7.72 -21.69 -30.68
C PRO A 21 -7.56 -22.34 -29.31
N ALA A 22 -6.76 -23.39 -29.17
CA ALA A 22 -6.57 -24.06 -27.88
C ALA A 22 -5.80 -23.18 -26.87
N ALA A 23 -4.96 -22.25 -27.36
CA ALA A 23 -4.30 -21.25 -26.53
C ALA A 23 -5.26 -20.17 -25.97
N LEU A 24 -6.49 -20.06 -26.49
CA LEU A 24 -7.49 -19.11 -26.02
C LEU A 24 -8.32 -19.64 -24.82
N ALA A 25 -8.23 -20.93 -24.51
CA ALA A 25 -9.00 -21.54 -23.43
C ALA A 25 -8.30 -21.52 -22.06
N GLY A 26 -6.98 -21.27 -22.02
CA GLY A 26 -6.14 -21.37 -20.81
C GLY A 26 -5.84 -20.06 -20.07
N GLY A 27 -6.23 -18.92 -20.65
CA GLY A 27 -5.67 -17.62 -20.32
C GLY A 27 -6.57 -16.70 -19.50
N TRP A 28 -7.54 -17.22 -18.74
CA TRP A 28 -8.44 -16.36 -17.96
C TRP A 28 -8.65 -16.77 -16.51
N VAL A 29 -8.90 -15.76 -15.68
CA VAL A 29 -9.16 -15.89 -14.25
C VAL A 29 -10.44 -15.15 -13.85
N VAL A 30 -10.99 -15.53 -12.70
CA VAL A 30 -11.99 -14.77 -11.96
C VAL A 30 -11.32 -14.23 -10.71
N VAL A 31 -11.47 -12.92 -10.46
CA VAL A 31 -11.02 -12.27 -9.23
C VAL A 31 -12.23 -12.01 -8.36
N THR A 32 -12.17 -12.44 -7.10
CA THR A 32 -13.24 -12.23 -6.11
C THR A 32 -12.66 -11.49 -4.92
N LEU A 33 -13.20 -10.31 -4.59
CA LEU A 33 -12.81 -9.58 -3.38
C LEU A 33 -13.29 -10.33 -2.14
N ASP A 34 -12.50 -10.30 -1.07
CA ASP A 34 -12.93 -10.84 0.23
C ASP A 34 -14.11 -10.02 0.77
N GLN A 35 -14.01 -8.70 0.64
CA GLN A 35 -15.02 -7.73 1.02
C GLN A 35 -14.81 -6.42 0.25
N LEU A 36 -15.88 -5.67 0.02
CA LEU A 36 -15.75 -4.30 -0.47
C LEU A 36 -15.21 -3.41 0.66
N PRO A 37 -14.12 -2.66 0.45
CA PRO A 37 -13.60 -1.79 1.48
C PRO A 37 -14.58 -0.64 1.77
N GLN A 38 -14.71 -0.27 3.04
CA GLN A 38 -15.66 0.72 3.54
C GLN A 38 -14.93 1.72 4.45
N GLY A 39 -15.45 2.95 4.54
CA GLY A 39 -14.96 3.95 5.50
C GLY A 39 -13.50 4.40 5.26
N ILE A 40 -12.99 4.25 4.05
CA ILE A 40 -11.60 4.59 3.69
C ILE A 40 -11.34 6.06 3.93
N ARG A 41 -10.19 6.38 4.53
CA ARG A 41 -9.70 7.75 4.67
C ARG A 41 -8.46 8.00 3.84
N ALA A 42 -8.34 9.23 3.35
CA ALA A 42 -7.12 9.67 2.69
C ALA A 42 -5.91 9.56 3.63
N GLU A 43 -4.76 9.25 3.05
CA GLU A 43 -3.46 9.04 3.72
C GLU A 43 -3.38 7.82 4.66
N GLU A 44 -4.48 7.09 4.83
CA GLU A 44 -4.50 5.80 5.52
C GLU A 44 -4.12 4.67 4.56
N SER A 45 -3.30 3.73 5.04
CA SER A 45 -3.00 2.49 4.31
C SER A 45 -4.01 1.44 4.70
N ILE A 46 -4.72 0.89 3.71
CA ILE A 46 -5.71 -0.17 3.92
C ILE A 46 -5.28 -1.44 3.18
N GLN A 47 -5.77 -2.58 3.64
CA GLN A 47 -5.56 -3.87 2.96
C GLN A 47 -6.78 -4.26 2.15
N ILE A 48 -6.56 -4.58 0.88
CA ILE A 48 -7.56 -5.13 -0.02
C ILE A 48 -7.17 -6.56 -0.35
N GLY A 49 -7.94 -7.51 0.20
CA GLY A 49 -7.77 -8.93 -0.03
C GLY A 49 -8.70 -9.45 -1.13
N PHE A 50 -8.19 -10.40 -1.91
CA PHE A 50 -8.94 -11.05 -2.98
C PHE A 50 -8.38 -12.41 -3.35
N VAL A 51 -9.22 -13.22 -3.98
CA VAL A 51 -8.93 -14.58 -4.42
C VAL A 51 -8.97 -14.69 -5.95
N ILE A 52 -8.02 -15.42 -6.52
CA ILE A 52 -7.87 -15.64 -7.96
C ILE A 52 -8.16 -17.11 -8.30
N HIS A 53 -9.15 -17.32 -9.18
CA HIS A 53 -9.51 -18.63 -9.70
C HIS A 53 -9.26 -18.71 -11.22
N GLN A 54 -8.29 -19.53 -11.64
CA GLN A 54 -8.11 -19.87 -13.05
C GLN A 54 -9.31 -20.67 -13.55
N HIS A 55 -9.84 -20.22 -14.69
CA HIS A 55 -11.07 -20.74 -15.29
C HIS A 55 -12.26 -20.77 -14.32
N GLY A 56 -12.25 -19.90 -13.30
CA GLY A 56 -13.30 -19.81 -12.27
C GLY A 56 -13.38 -21.02 -11.33
N GLN A 57 -12.41 -21.95 -11.36
CA GLN A 57 -12.43 -23.17 -10.54
C GLN A 57 -11.16 -23.37 -9.72
N THR A 58 -9.98 -23.24 -10.34
CA THR A 58 -8.72 -23.61 -9.70
C THR A 58 -8.06 -22.40 -9.06
N LEU A 59 -7.78 -22.46 -7.76
CA LEU A 59 -6.98 -21.43 -7.08
C LEU A 59 -5.54 -21.45 -7.59
N VAL A 60 -4.99 -20.29 -7.94
CA VAL A 60 -3.65 -20.19 -8.56
C VAL A 60 -2.78 -19.13 -7.92
N ASN A 61 -1.50 -19.47 -7.70
CA ASN A 61 -0.45 -18.55 -7.26
C ASN A 61 0.56 -18.23 -8.36
N ASN A 62 0.58 -19.04 -9.42
CA ASN A 62 1.62 -19.02 -10.45
C ASN A 62 0.98 -18.95 -11.84
N ASP A 63 1.73 -18.43 -12.80
CA ASP A 63 1.40 -18.54 -14.22
C ASP A 63 1.71 -19.95 -14.79
N TRP A 64 1.49 -20.11 -16.09
CA TRP A 64 1.71 -21.38 -16.79
C TRP A 64 3.20 -21.76 -16.96
N ASP A 65 4.12 -20.81 -16.76
CA ASP A 65 5.57 -21.03 -16.70
C ASP A 65 6.07 -21.34 -15.28
N GLY A 66 5.17 -21.30 -14.28
CA GLY A 66 5.49 -21.51 -12.88
C GLY A 66 6.02 -20.25 -12.17
N ASN A 67 6.01 -19.08 -12.82
CA ASN A 67 6.40 -17.84 -12.17
C ASN A 67 5.30 -17.38 -11.19
N PRO A 68 5.64 -16.79 -10.03
CA PRO A 68 4.66 -16.21 -9.14
C PRO A 68 3.83 -15.13 -9.83
N LEU A 69 2.53 -15.10 -9.54
CA LEU A 69 1.66 -14.02 -10.01
C LEU A 69 1.95 -12.73 -9.24
N GLU A 70 1.91 -11.62 -9.98
CA GLU A 70 2.04 -10.26 -9.44
C GLU A 70 0.79 -9.44 -9.80
N PRO A 71 -0.37 -9.72 -9.17
CA PRO A 71 -1.56 -8.93 -9.42
C PRO A 71 -1.32 -7.47 -9.08
N THR A 72 -1.89 -6.55 -9.86
CA THR A 72 -1.68 -5.12 -9.68
C THR A 72 -3.01 -4.41 -9.52
N LEU A 73 -3.17 -3.70 -8.41
CA LEU A 73 -4.30 -2.82 -8.17
C LEU A 73 -3.95 -1.41 -8.63
N THR A 74 -4.79 -0.80 -9.44
CA THR A 74 -4.60 0.58 -9.92
C THR A 74 -5.71 1.48 -9.37
N ILE A 75 -5.36 2.66 -8.88
CA ILE A 75 -6.32 3.72 -8.51
C ILE A 75 -6.10 4.96 -9.36
N LYS A 76 -7.20 5.63 -9.73
CA LYS A 76 -7.17 6.90 -10.47
C LYS A 76 -8.34 7.79 -10.06
N GLN A 77 -8.05 9.07 -9.86
CA GLN A 77 -9.07 10.08 -9.61
C GLN A 77 -9.33 10.86 -10.90
N ALA A 78 -10.58 11.22 -11.16
CA ALA A 78 -10.91 12.07 -12.31
C ALA A 78 -10.12 13.40 -12.24
N GLY A 79 -9.55 13.80 -13.39
CA GLY A 79 -8.70 14.99 -13.47
C GLY A 79 -7.28 14.84 -12.92
N ASP A 80 -6.94 13.70 -12.31
CA ASP A 80 -5.56 13.38 -11.96
C ASP A 80 -4.88 12.64 -13.12
N PRO A 81 -3.79 13.19 -13.70
CA PRO A 81 -3.08 12.51 -14.78
C PRO A 81 -2.36 11.23 -14.30
N ASN A 82 -2.11 11.09 -13.00
CA ASN A 82 -1.28 10.02 -12.45
C ASN A 82 -2.14 8.94 -11.78
N ALA A 83 -2.27 7.80 -12.46
CA ALA A 83 -2.73 6.56 -11.82
C ALA A 83 -1.64 6.06 -10.85
N ARG A 84 -2.05 5.45 -9.74
CA ARG A 84 -1.12 4.80 -8.80
C ARG A 84 -1.35 3.30 -8.84
N GLN A 85 -0.27 2.54 -8.76
CA GLN A 85 -0.29 1.08 -8.83
C GLN A 85 0.25 0.48 -7.54
N PHE A 86 -0.37 -0.60 -7.09
CA PHE A 86 -0.02 -1.34 -5.90
C PHE A 86 0.04 -2.82 -6.26
N THR A 87 1.23 -3.40 -6.21
CA THR A 87 1.42 -4.84 -6.44
C THR A 87 0.91 -5.61 -5.24
N ALA A 88 -0.02 -6.53 -5.47
CA ALA A 88 -0.52 -7.43 -4.46
C ALA A 88 0.48 -8.57 -4.22
N ARG A 89 0.61 -8.98 -2.97
CA ARG A 89 1.45 -10.10 -2.55
C ARG A 89 0.58 -11.29 -2.18
N GLN A 90 1.04 -12.49 -2.47
CA GLN A 90 0.39 -13.70 -2.00
C GLN A 90 0.38 -13.70 -0.46
N GLN A 91 -0.76 -14.05 0.14
CA GLN A 91 -0.88 -14.18 1.59
C GLN A 91 -1.87 -15.27 1.97
N GLY A 92 -1.50 -16.14 2.91
CA GLY A 92 -2.42 -17.17 3.40
C GLY A 92 -2.59 -18.32 2.39
N SER A 93 -3.85 -18.70 2.13
CA SER A 93 -4.19 -19.84 1.27
C SER A 93 -3.80 -19.60 -0.20
N THR A 94 -3.63 -20.68 -0.95
CA THR A 94 -3.43 -20.63 -2.41
C THR A 94 -4.52 -19.79 -3.08
N GLY A 95 -4.11 -18.95 -4.03
CA GLY A 95 -4.97 -18.04 -4.78
C GLY A 95 -5.32 -16.75 -4.06
N HIS A 96 -4.98 -16.59 -2.77
CA HIS A 96 -5.30 -15.38 -2.01
C HIS A 96 -4.14 -14.37 -2.02
N PHE A 97 -4.48 -13.11 -2.32
CA PHE A 97 -3.56 -12.00 -2.46
C PHE A 97 -4.06 -10.79 -1.69
N VAL A 98 -3.12 -9.98 -1.20
CA VAL A 98 -3.42 -8.73 -0.49
C VAL A 98 -2.61 -7.60 -1.10
N ALA A 99 -3.28 -6.49 -1.41
CA ALA A 99 -2.67 -5.23 -1.78
C ALA A 99 -2.76 -4.23 -0.62
N ASP A 100 -1.64 -3.64 -0.22
CA ASP A 100 -1.58 -2.52 0.71
C ASP A 100 -1.75 -1.22 -0.10
N VAL A 101 -2.92 -0.57 0.02
CA VAL A 101 -3.34 0.56 -0.83
C VAL A 101 -3.47 1.83 0.01
N ARG A 102 -2.94 2.94 -0.50
CA ARG A 102 -3.05 4.27 0.13
C ARG A 102 -3.62 5.28 -0.84
N PHE A 103 -4.74 5.89 -0.47
CA PHE A 103 -5.39 6.94 -1.25
C PHE A 103 -4.83 8.31 -0.84
N PRO A 104 -4.21 9.09 -1.74
CA PRO A 104 -3.58 10.36 -1.36
C PRO A 104 -4.56 11.47 -0.98
N ARG A 105 -5.80 11.42 -1.48
CA ARG A 105 -6.78 12.50 -1.30
C ARG A 105 -8.18 11.94 -1.19
N ALA A 106 -9.04 12.73 -0.53
CA ALA A 106 -10.47 12.47 -0.45
C ALA A 106 -11.15 12.62 -1.83
N GLY A 107 -12.35 12.07 -1.92
CA GLY A 107 -13.21 12.11 -3.11
C GLY A 107 -13.42 10.74 -3.74
N GLU A 108 -13.98 10.74 -4.94
CA GLU A 108 -14.28 9.53 -5.70
C GLU A 108 -13.06 9.03 -6.48
N TRP A 109 -12.82 7.73 -6.44
CA TRP A 109 -11.71 7.06 -7.12
C TRP A 109 -12.21 5.90 -7.97
N GLU A 110 -11.76 5.86 -9.22
CA GLU A 110 -11.82 4.69 -10.07
C GLU A 110 -10.70 3.73 -9.66
N TRP A 111 -10.98 2.44 -9.68
CA TRP A 111 -9.98 1.43 -9.33
C TRP A 111 -10.22 0.11 -10.06
N SER A 112 -9.14 -0.63 -10.25
CA SER A 112 -9.15 -1.89 -10.98
C SER A 112 -8.06 -2.84 -10.51
N ILE A 113 -8.24 -4.13 -10.81
CA ILE A 113 -7.26 -5.18 -10.52
C ILE A 113 -6.89 -5.89 -11.82
N ALA A 114 -5.60 -6.00 -12.12
CA ALA A 114 -5.08 -6.78 -13.24
C ALA A 114 -4.29 -7.99 -12.72
N VAL A 115 -4.31 -9.11 -13.45
CA VAL A 115 -3.58 -10.34 -13.09
C VAL A 115 -2.78 -10.86 -14.28
N PRO A 116 -1.69 -10.20 -14.72
CA PRO A 116 -0.87 -10.71 -15.80
C PRO A 116 -0.29 -12.10 -15.47
N PRO A 117 -0.16 -13.01 -16.45
CA PRO A 117 -0.52 -12.86 -17.87
C PRO A 117 -1.99 -13.17 -18.18
N PHE A 118 -2.82 -13.43 -17.16
CA PHE A 118 -4.22 -13.80 -17.35
C PHE A 118 -5.09 -12.60 -17.74
N MET A 119 -6.08 -12.89 -18.59
CA MET A 119 -7.24 -12.03 -18.76
C MET A 119 -8.25 -12.30 -17.64
N ILE A 120 -9.09 -11.32 -17.33
CA ILE A 120 -10.13 -11.45 -16.33
C ILE A 120 -11.47 -11.65 -17.01
N ALA A 121 -12.17 -12.72 -16.64
CA ALA A 121 -13.51 -12.99 -17.13
C ALA A 121 -14.51 -11.95 -16.59
N SER A 122 -15.36 -11.43 -17.49
CA SER A 122 -16.42 -10.47 -17.18
C SER A 122 -17.66 -10.78 -18.02
N ALA A 123 -18.81 -10.25 -17.62
CA ALA A 123 -20.10 -10.44 -18.29
C ALA A 123 -20.09 -10.01 -19.76
N THR A 124 -19.24 -9.04 -20.12
CA THR A 124 -19.09 -8.53 -21.50
C THR A 124 -17.91 -9.15 -22.25
N GLY A 125 -17.31 -10.23 -21.73
CA GLY A 125 -16.11 -10.88 -22.27
C GLY A 125 -14.85 -10.59 -21.46
N ASN A 126 -13.75 -11.25 -21.83
CA ASN A 126 -12.49 -11.19 -21.09
C ASN A 126 -11.80 -9.82 -21.24
N ARG A 127 -11.25 -9.27 -20.15
CA ARG A 127 -10.58 -7.95 -20.11
C ARG A 127 -9.22 -8.05 -19.44
N ALA A 128 -8.33 -7.09 -19.70
CA ALA A 128 -7.00 -7.08 -19.05
C ALA A 128 -7.06 -6.75 -17.55
N ALA A 129 -8.14 -6.10 -17.10
CA ALA A 129 -8.35 -5.72 -15.70
C ALA A 129 -9.84 -5.81 -15.33
N LEU A 130 -10.10 -6.15 -14.06
CA LEU A 130 -11.41 -6.07 -13.42
C LEU A 130 -11.64 -4.62 -13.03
N GLN A 131 -12.51 -3.92 -13.75
CA GLN A 131 -12.96 -2.60 -13.35
C GLN A 131 -14.00 -2.74 -12.24
N LEU A 132 -13.78 -2.05 -11.13
CA LEU A 132 -14.67 -2.05 -9.97
C LEU A 132 -15.44 -0.73 -9.91
N GLU A 133 -16.56 -0.75 -9.18
CA GLU A 133 -17.35 0.45 -8.91
C GLU A 133 -16.50 1.50 -8.20
N PRO A 134 -16.65 2.80 -8.54
CA PRO A 134 -15.90 3.87 -7.88
C PRO A 134 -16.06 3.83 -6.36
N ILE A 135 -15.00 4.21 -5.66
CA ILE A 135 -14.98 4.24 -4.21
C ILE A 135 -14.83 5.66 -3.67
N SER A 136 -15.62 5.93 -2.63
CA SER A 136 -15.58 7.21 -1.92
C SER A 136 -14.55 7.18 -0.80
N VAL A 137 -13.61 8.12 -0.85
CA VAL A 137 -12.55 8.28 0.15
C VAL A 137 -12.83 9.52 0.99
N LEU A 138 -12.90 9.34 2.31
CA LEU A 138 -13.12 10.41 3.26
C LEU A 138 -11.84 11.26 3.47
N PRO A 139 -11.99 12.51 3.96
CA PRO A 139 -10.84 13.30 4.40
C PRO A 139 -9.98 12.58 5.42
N ALA A 140 -8.67 12.82 5.32
CA ALA A 140 -7.70 12.39 6.32
C ALA A 140 -8.09 12.95 7.70
N VAL A 141 -7.82 12.18 8.75
CA VAL A 141 -7.95 12.71 10.12
C VAL A 141 -6.85 13.73 10.34
N ALA A 142 -7.21 14.94 10.75
CA ALA A 142 -6.22 15.95 11.10
C ALA A 142 -5.32 15.42 12.22
N ALA A 143 -3.99 15.51 12.03
CA ALA A 143 -3.05 15.17 13.08
C ALA A 143 -3.35 16.05 14.32
N PRO A 144 -3.28 15.50 15.54
CA PRO A 144 -3.37 16.32 16.75
C PRO A 144 -2.30 17.41 16.69
N LEU A 145 -2.69 18.65 16.98
CA LEU A 145 -1.73 19.74 17.10
C LEU A 145 -0.66 19.33 18.14
N PRO A 146 0.64 19.55 17.87
CA PRO A 146 1.66 19.32 18.86
C PRO A 146 1.33 20.17 20.10
N VAL A 147 1.09 19.52 21.24
CA VAL A 147 0.91 20.22 22.51
C VAL A 147 2.24 20.90 22.80
N ALA A 148 2.25 22.23 22.81
CA ALA A 148 3.44 22.98 23.19
C ALA A 148 3.86 22.55 24.60
N PRO A 149 5.14 22.23 24.85
CA PRO A 149 5.59 21.87 26.19
C PRO A 149 5.27 23.02 27.15
N ALA A 150 4.65 22.70 28.28
CA ALA A 150 4.35 23.69 29.31
C ALA A 150 5.63 24.44 29.70
N PRO A 151 5.60 25.78 29.86
CA PRO A 151 6.78 26.53 30.25
C PRO A 151 7.29 25.99 31.59
N ALA A 152 8.53 25.47 31.60
CA ALA A 152 9.17 25.02 32.82
C ALA A 152 9.20 26.18 33.84
N PRO A 153 8.85 25.95 35.12
CA PRO A 153 8.90 27.00 36.13
C PRO A 153 10.36 27.42 36.36
N ARG A 154 10.78 28.51 35.71
CA ARG A 154 12.11 29.14 35.86
C ARG A 154 12.32 29.85 37.21
N ALA A 155 11.39 29.71 38.16
CA ALA A 155 11.35 30.52 39.38
C ALA A 155 12.14 29.98 40.59
N LEU A 156 12.72 28.77 40.54
CA LEU A 156 13.33 28.15 41.73
C LEU A 156 14.88 28.06 41.73
N ALA A 157 15.56 28.52 40.68
CA ALA A 157 17.03 28.46 40.62
C ALA A 157 17.75 29.60 41.37
N TRP A 158 17.06 30.70 41.72
CA TRP A 158 17.68 31.87 42.34
C TRP A 158 17.57 31.93 43.88
N MET A 159 16.71 31.13 44.50
CA MET A 159 16.59 31.07 45.98
C MET A 159 17.72 30.28 46.66
N GLY A 160 18.39 29.37 45.95
CA GLY A 160 19.54 28.63 46.49
C GLY A 160 20.80 29.48 46.64
N LEU A 161 21.01 30.48 45.78
CA LEU A 161 22.25 31.27 45.76
C LEU A 161 22.30 32.32 46.90
N LEU A 162 21.15 32.84 47.33
CA LEU A 162 21.08 33.82 48.43
C LEU A 162 21.28 33.17 49.82
N LEU A 163 20.87 31.91 50.00
CA LEU A 163 21.09 31.16 51.25
C LEU A 163 22.57 30.82 51.48
N VAL A 164 23.32 30.48 50.44
CA VAL A 164 24.77 30.18 50.56
C VAL A 164 25.57 31.45 50.85
N ALA A 165 25.23 32.58 50.23
CA ALA A 165 25.91 33.86 50.49
C ALA A 165 25.66 34.38 51.93
N ALA A 166 24.43 34.23 52.45
CA ALA A 166 24.10 34.62 53.82
C ALA A 166 24.84 33.76 54.86
N LEU A 167 25.00 32.45 54.61
CA LEU A 167 25.72 31.54 55.51
C LEU A 167 27.23 31.84 55.54
N ALA A 168 27.83 32.20 54.39
CA ALA A 168 29.25 32.54 54.30
C ALA A 168 29.59 33.85 55.05
N VAL A 169 28.72 34.87 54.98
CA VAL A 169 28.91 36.13 55.71
C VAL A 169 28.76 35.93 57.23
N TRP A 170 27.84 35.05 57.65
CA TRP A 170 27.66 34.72 59.07
C TRP A 170 28.88 34.00 59.65
N PHE A 171 29.43 33.00 58.94
CA PHE A 171 30.66 32.29 59.38
C PHE A 171 31.90 33.20 59.40
N ALA A 172 32.02 34.13 58.45
CA ALA A 172 33.14 35.08 58.41
C ALA A 172 33.12 36.06 59.59
N ARG A 173 31.94 36.40 60.13
CA ARG A 173 31.81 37.29 61.30
C ARG A 173 32.15 36.59 62.63
N GLN A 174 31.95 35.28 62.73
CA GLN A 174 32.27 34.54 63.96
C GLN A 174 33.77 34.25 64.14
N ARG A 175 34.58 34.35 63.08
CA ARG A 175 36.03 34.07 63.11
C ARG A 175 36.91 35.29 63.41
N ARG A 176 36.37 36.39 63.95
CA ARG A 176 37.20 37.47 64.51
C ARG A 176 37.40 37.27 66.02
N PRO A 177 38.45 36.55 66.47
CA PRO A 177 38.87 36.64 67.86
C PRO A 177 39.43 38.04 68.11
N GLY A 178 38.93 38.68 69.17
CA GLY A 178 39.44 39.95 69.65
C GLY A 178 40.92 39.82 70.02
N HIS A 179 41.72 40.78 69.58
CA HIS A 179 43.01 41.06 70.17
C HIS A 179 42.79 41.39 71.65
N ALA A 180 43.23 40.49 72.53
CA ALA A 180 43.48 40.84 73.92
C ALA A 180 44.76 41.68 73.96
N THR A 181 44.59 42.94 74.33
CA THR A 181 45.65 43.81 74.85
C THR A 181 45.84 43.48 76.32
N GLU A 182 47.04 43.04 76.69
CA GLU A 182 47.79 43.50 77.87
C GLU A 182 49.27 43.11 77.72
#